data_AF-A0A2S3XF06-F1
#
_entry.id   AF-A0A2S3XF06-F1
#
_cell.length_a   1.000
_cell.length_b   1.000
_cell.length_c   1.000
_cell.angle_alpha   90.00
_cell.angle_beta   90.00
_cell.angle_gamma   90.00
#
_symmetry.space_group_name_H-M   'P 1'
#
loop_
_entity.id
_entity.type
_entity.pdbx_description
1 polymer ?
#
loop_
_entity_poly.entity_id
_entity_poly.type
_entity_poly.pdbx_seq_one_letter_code
_entity_poly.pdbx_strand_id
1 'polypeptide(L)'
;MQAAIQQSQVELAALRQEVITATEAFLSKSRFFVTQSGNGWAVVSASNNRVYGRNTSYAQAVRYAQSLERAIDAKTLPVVAAVKVRQVGETATRWFSLLALLFIVAAAAVQP
;
A
#
# COMPACT_ATOMS: atom_id res chain seq x y z
N MET A 1 14.64 32.57 -27.91
CA MET A 1 14.24 31.20 -28.30
C MET A 1 15.22 30.11 -27.82
N GLN A 2 16.54 30.29 -27.93
CA GLN A 2 17.51 29.27 -27.48
C GLN A 2 17.48 28.96 -25.97
N ALA A 3 17.20 29.95 -25.11
CA ALA A 3 17.11 29.75 -23.66
C ALA A 3 15.97 28.80 -23.23
N ALA A 4 14.80 28.88 -23.90
CA ALA A 4 13.66 28.01 -23.59
C ALA A 4 13.91 26.54 -23.97
N ILE A 5 14.69 26.31 -25.03
CA ILE A 5 15.09 24.96 -25.47
C ILE A 5 16.09 24.35 -24.49
N GLN A 6 17.06 25.12 -24.00
CA GLN A 6 17.99 24.65 -22.97
C GLN A 6 17.28 24.35 -21.65
N GLN A 7 16.34 25.21 -21.23
CA GLN A 7 15.59 25.01 -20.00
C GLN A 7 14.70 23.75 -20.07
N SER A 8 14.08 23.50 -21.22
CA SER A 8 13.31 22.27 -21.47
C SER A 8 14.19 21.02 -21.42
N GLN A 9 15.43 21.08 -21.90
CA GLN A 9 16.37 19.96 -21.85
C GLN A 9 16.87 19.67 -20.42
N VAL A 10 17.08 20.71 -19.61
CA VAL A 10 17.43 20.56 -18.20
C VAL A 10 16.28 19.95 -17.40
N GLU A 11 15.04 20.40 -17.62
CA GLU A 11 13.85 19.78 -17.02
C GLU A 11 13.68 18.32 -17.44
N LEU A 12 13.92 18.00 -18.72
CA LEU A 12 13.81 16.62 -19.21
C LEU A 12 14.85 15.70 -18.57
N ALA A 13 16.07 16.21 -18.35
CA ALA A 13 17.14 15.48 -17.68
C ALA A 13 16.83 15.27 -16.19
N ALA A 14 16.32 16.30 -15.51
CA ALA A 14 15.88 16.20 -14.12
C ALA A 14 14.74 15.19 -13.96
N LEU A 15 13.73 15.24 -14.84
CA LEU A 15 12.61 14.31 -14.85
C LEU A 15 13.07 12.86 -15.14
N ARG A 16 14.05 12.67 -16.02
CA ARG A 16 14.66 11.35 -16.26
C ARG A 16 15.34 10.81 -15.00
N GLN A 17 16.12 11.65 -14.31
CA GLN A 17 16.83 11.24 -13.10
C GLN A 17 15.86 10.89 -11.96
N GLU A 18 14.79 11.67 -11.82
CA GLU A 18 13.73 11.41 -10.84
C GLU A 18 13.00 10.10 -11.15
N VAL A 19 12.68 9.84 -12.42
CA VAL A 19 12.09 8.57 -12.85
C VAL A 19 13.03 7.40 -12.60
N ILE A 20 14.33 7.52 -12.86
CA ILE A 20 15.32 6.46 -12.59
C ILE A 20 15.37 6.16 -11.10
N THR A 21 15.52 7.20 -10.26
CA THR A 21 15.59 7.04 -8.80
C THR A 21 14.30 6.42 -8.24
N ALA A 22 13.13 6.87 -8.74
CA ALA A 22 11.84 6.30 -8.35
C ALA A 22 11.66 4.86 -8.87
N THR A 23 12.25 4.52 -10.02
CA THR A 23 12.20 3.17 -10.61
C THR A 23 13.12 2.21 -9.85
N GLU A 24 14.31 2.64 -9.46
CA GLU A 24 15.23 1.84 -8.64
C GLU A 24 14.67 1.62 -7.22
N ALA A 25 14.08 2.65 -6.63
CA ALA A 25 13.38 2.53 -5.35
C ALA A 25 12.20 1.54 -5.44
N PHE A 26 11.41 1.62 -6.52
CA PHE A 26 10.34 0.68 -6.84
C PHE A 26 10.88 -0.75 -6.97
N LEU A 27 11.91 -0.98 -7.77
CA LEU A 27 12.48 -2.32 -7.97
C LEU A 27 12.96 -2.99 -6.66
N SER A 28 13.46 -2.23 -5.68
CA SER A 28 14.01 -2.79 -4.44
C SER A 28 12.97 -3.35 -3.45
N LYS A 29 11.72 -2.89 -3.50
CA LYS A 29 10.65 -3.25 -2.53
C LYS A 29 9.30 -3.56 -3.17
N SER A 30 9.18 -3.44 -4.49
CA SER A 30 7.90 -3.55 -5.16
C SER A 30 7.36 -4.98 -5.17
N ARG A 31 6.04 -5.08 -5.04
CA ARG A 31 5.28 -6.32 -5.22
C ARG A 31 5.04 -6.67 -6.70
N PHE A 32 5.51 -5.82 -7.61
CA PHE A 32 5.36 -5.97 -9.05
C PHE A 32 6.68 -5.74 -9.77
N PHE A 33 6.94 -6.53 -10.80
CA PHE A 33 8.08 -6.41 -11.69
C PHE A 33 7.60 -5.98 -13.07
N VAL A 34 8.37 -5.09 -13.70
CA VAL A 34 8.15 -4.72 -15.10
C VAL A 34 9.13 -5.51 -15.95
N THR A 35 8.62 -6.31 -16.88
CA THR A 35 9.42 -7.14 -17.78
C THR A 35 9.04 -6.91 -19.23
N GLN A 36 9.97 -7.11 -20.15
CA GLN A 36 9.69 -7.02 -21.58
C GLN A 36 8.85 -8.23 -22.01
N SER A 37 7.80 -7.99 -22.79
CA SER A 37 6.86 -9.02 -23.26
C SER A 37 6.51 -8.74 -24.71
N GLY A 38 7.23 -9.39 -25.64
CA GLY A 38 7.08 -9.16 -27.09
C GLY A 38 7.42 -7.72 -27.45
N ASN A 39 6.48 -7.03 -28.11
CA ASN A 39 6.64 -5.64 -28.55
C ASN A 39 6.28 -4.60 -27.46
N GLY A 40 6.16 -5.00 -26.20
CA GLY A 40 5.77 -4.13 -25.11
C GLY A 40 6.32 -4.57 -23.76
N TRP A 41 5.71 -4.06 -22.70
CA TRP A 41 6.12 -4.22 -21.31
C TRP A 41 4.99 -4.80 -20.49
N ALA A 42 5.24 -5.90 -19.80
CA ALA A 42 4.29 -6.54 -18.90
C ALA A 42 4.59 -6.15 -17.45
N VAL A 43 3.53 -5.93 -16.68
CA VAL A 43 3.59 -5.81 -15.23
C VAL A 43 3.20 -7.15 -14.62
N VAL A 44 4.10 -7.75 -13.85
CA VAL A 44 3.96 -9.10 -13.30
C VAL A 44 4.06 -9.03 -11.79
N SER A 45 3.18 -9.70 -11.05
CA SER A 45 3.31 -9.71 -9.59
C SER A 45 4.39 -10.67 -9.12
N ALA A 46 5.14 -10.20 -8.12
CA ALA A 46 6.16 -10.98 -7.44
C ALA A 46 5.63 -12.21 -6.70
N SER A 47 4.40 -12.14 -6.20
CA SER A 47 3.89 -13.19 -5.30
C SER A 47 3.30 -14.40 -6.03
N ASN A 48 2.78 -14.21 -7.25
CA ASN A 48 2.03 -15.25 -7.96
C ASN A 48 2.37 -15.34 -9.45
N ASN A 49 3.36 -14.56 -9.91
CA ASN A 49 3.82 -14.51 -11.29
C ASN A 49 2.70 -14.24 -12.33
N ARG A 50 1.58 -13.63 -11.90
CA ARG A 50 0.49 -13.24 -12.81
C ARG A 50 0.80 -11.92 -13.48
N VAL A 51 0.42 -11.82 -14.76
CA VAL A 51 0.44 -10.58 -15.52
C VAL A 51 -0.78 -9.74 -15.16
N TYR A 52 -0.56 -8.52 -14.68
CA TYR A 52 -1.60 -7.57 -14.32
C TYR A 52 -1.86 -6.51 -15.40
N GLY A 53 -0.89 -6.28 -16.28
CA GLY A 53 -1.07 -5.33 -17.38
C GLY A 53 0.00 -5.49 -18.46
N ARG A 54 -0.34 -5.05 -19.68
CA ARG A 54 0.58 -4.93 -20.81
C ARG A 54 0.53 -3.49 -21.31
N ASN A 55 1.69 -2.86 -21.44
CA ASN A 55 1.85 -1.47 -21.83
C ASN A 55 2.81 -1.38 -23.01
N THR A 56 2.65 -0.35 -23.83
CA THR A 56 3.51 -0.14 -25.01
C THR A 56 4.86 0.44 -24.64
N SER A 57 4.95 1.24 -23.57
CA SER A 57 6.22 1.80 -23.09
C SER A 57 6.56 1.39 -21.66
N TYR A 58 7.86 1.35 -21.36
CA TYR A 58 8.38 1.04 -20.03
C TYR A 58 7.83 2.01 -18.97
N ALA A 59 7.85 3.31 -19.27
CA ALA A 59 7.37 4.34 -18.36
C ALA A 59 5.88 4.17 -18.01
N GLN A 60 5.05 3.77 -18.97
CA GLN A 60 3.64 3.44 -18.70
C GLN A 60 3.51 2.20 -17.82
N ALA A 61 4.32 1.16 -18.05
CA ALA A 61 4.32 -0.03 -17.21
C ALA A 61 4.72 0.27 -15.76
N VAL A 62 5.74 1.10 -15.54
CA VAL A 62 6.14 1.53 -14.20
C VAL A 62 5.02 2.34 -13.52
N ARG A 63 4.43 3.32 -14.21
CA ARG A 63 3.29 4.09 -13.65
C ARG A 63 2.10 3.21 -13.30
N TYR A 64 1.80 2.23 -14.14
CA TYR A 64 0.73 1.26 -13.89
C TYR A 64 1.04 0.36 -12.69
N ALA A 65 2.29 -0.08 -12.56
CA ALA A 65 2.71 -0.87 -11.42
C ALA A 65 2.64 -0.07 -10.11
N GLN A 66 3.03 1.20 -10.11
CA GLN A 66 2.87 2.12 -8.98
C GLN A 66 1.40 2.37 -8.59
N SER A 67 0.50 2.47 -9.57
CA SER A 67 -0.93 2.65 -9.27
C SER A 67 -1.53 1.40 -8.62
N LEU A 68 -1.08 0.21 -9.04
CA LEU A 68 -1.46 -1.06 -8.41
C LEU A 68 -0.97 -1.14 -6.95
N GLU A 69 0.24 -0.67 -6.66
CA GLU A 69 0.73 -0.60 -5.28
C GLU A 69 -0.12 0.34 -4.41
N ARG A 70 -0.41 1.55 -4.90
CA ARG A 70 -1.29 2.49 -4.19
C ARG A 70 -2.68 1.91 -3.94
N ALA A 71 -3.23 1.16 -4.91
CA ALA A 71 -4.52 0.52 -4.76
C ALA A 71 -4.50 -0.62 -3.71
N ILE A 72 -3.38 -1.34 -3.59
CA ILE A 72 -3.19 -2.36 -2.56
C ILE A 72 -3.04 -1.70 -1.18
N ASP A 73 -2.21 -0.66 -1.06
CA ASP A 73 -2.04 0.07 0.20
C ASP A 73 -3.35 0.73 0.64
N ALA A 74 -4.11 1.30 -0.28
CA ALA A 74 -5.44 1.84 0.01
C ALA A 74 -6.42 0.77 0.52
N LYS A 75 -6.28 -0.49 0.08
CA LYS A 75 -7.11 -1.62 0.57
C LYS A 75 -6.62 -2.21 1.89
N THR A 76 -5.34 -2.12 2.23
CA THR A 76 -4.82 -2.64 3.50
C THR A 76 -5.13 -1.72 4.67
N LEU A 77 -5.15 -0.40 4.46
CA LEU A 77 -5.52 0.60 5.46
C LEU A 77 -6.87 0.34 6.17
N PRO A 78 -8.00 0.10 5.47
CA PRO A 78 -9.28 -0.15 6.12
C PRO A 78 -9.30 -1.48 6.90
N VAL A 79 -8.54 -2.49 6.47
CA VAL A 79 -8.47 -3.78 7.16
C VAL A 79 -7.75 -3.63 8.50
N VAL A 80 -6.64 -2.89 8.55
CA VAL A 80 -5.92 -2.63 9.80
C VAL A 80 -6.78 -1.83 10.79
N ALA A 81 -7.52 -0.84 10.30
CA ALA A 81 -8.46 -0.08 11.12
C ALA A 81 -9.57 -0.98 11.70
N ALA A 82 -10.17 -1.85 10.88
CA ALA A 82 -11.23 -2.76 11.31
C ALA A 82 -10.75 -3.79 12.35
N VAL A 83 -9.56 -4.37 12.18
CA VAL A 83 -8.97 -5.31 13.14
C VAL A 83 -8.70 -4.62 14.47
N LYS A 84 -8.15 -3.39 14.43
CA LYS A 84 -7.85 -2.62 15.64
C LYS A 84 -9.12 -2.27 16.42
N VAL A 85 -10.21 -1.88 15.75
CA VAL A 85 -11.50 -1.60 16.39
C VAL A 85 -12.08 -2.83 17.06
N ARG A 86 -12.03 -4.00 16.39
CA ARG A 86 -12.55 -5.26 16.95
C ARG A 86 -11.79 -5.70 18.20
N GLN A 87 -10.46 -5.57 18.20
CA GLN A 87 -9.63 -5.95 19.33
C GLN A 87 -9.84 -5.04 20.56
N VAL A 88 -10.04 -3.73 20.32
CA VAL A 88 -10.40 -2.78 21.38
C VAL A 88 -11.78 -3.09 21.94
N GLY A 89 -12.76 -3.39 21.08
CA GLY A 89 -14.11 -3.80 21.49
C GLY A 89 -14.10 -5.04 22.37
N GLU A 90 -13.44 -6.12 21.95
CA GLU A 90 -13.37 -7.37 22.73
C GLU A 90 -12.67 -7.19 24.08
N THR A 91 -11.63 -6.36 24.13
CA THR A 91 -10.93 -6.06 25.40
C THR A 91 -11.85 -5.27 26.33
N ALA A 92 -12.53 -4.23 25.84
CA ALA A 92 -13.46 -3.43 26.63
C ALA A 92 -14.62 -4.27 27.18
N THR A 93 -15.20 -5.16 26.36
CA THR A 93 -16.28 -6.05 26.80
C THR A 93 -15.81 -7.03 27.87
N ARG A 94 -14.61 -7.60 27.76
CA ARG A 94 -14.06 -8.51 28.80
C ARG A 94 -13.89 -7.81 30.15
N TRP A 95 -13.32 -6.61 30.17
CA TRP A 95 -13.16 -5.84 31.40
C TRP A 95 -14.49 -5.43 32.00
N PHE A 96 -15.48 -5.06 31.16
CA PHE A 96 -16.81 -4.72 31.63
C PHE A 96 -17.54 -5.93 32.23
N SER A 97 -17.46 -7.09 31.60
CA SER A 97 -18.02 -8.34 32.13
C SER A 97 -17.35 -8.74 33.46
N LEU A 98 -16.04 -8.58 33.58
CA LEU A 98 -15.33 -8.85 34.83
C LEU A 98 -15.75 -7.89 35.94
N LEU A 99 -15.86 -6.59 35.65
CA LEU A 99 -16.35 -5.60 36.61
C LEU A 99 -17.79 -5.88 37.04
N ALA A 100 -18.68 -6.18 36.09
CA ALA A 100 -20.07 -6.52 36.38
C ALA A 100 -20.17 -7.76 37.28
N LEU A 101 -19.36 -8.79 37.01
CA LEU A 101 -19.32 -10.00 37.83
C LEU A 101 -18.79 -9.71 39.25
N LEU A 102 -17.81 -8.82 39.36
CA LEU A 102 -17.26 -8.37 40.65
C LEU A 102 -18.30 -7.60 41.47
N PHE A 103 -19.10 -6.74 40.82
CA PHE A 103 -20.23 -6.07 41.46
C PHE A 103 -21.32 -7.05 41.92
N ILE A 104 -21.63 -8.07 41.12
CA ILE A 104 -22.60 -9.11 41.51
C ILE A 104 -22.10 -9.88 42.73
N VAL A 105 -20.83 -10.28 42.75
CA VAL A 105 -20.21 -10.99 43.89
C VAL A 105 -20.16 -10.11 45.13
N ALA A 106 -19.80 -8.83 45.01
CA ALA A 106 -19.79 -7.89 46.13
C ALA A 106 -21.19 -7.64 46.68
N ALA A 107 -22.20 -7.50 45.81
CA ALA A 107 -23.59 -7.35 46.23
C ALA A 107 -24.13 -8.61 46.93
N ALA A 108 -23.73 -9.81 46.48
CA ALA A 108 -24.08 -11.07 47.13
C ALA A 108 -23.38 -11.25 48.49
N ALA A 109 -22.15 -10.76 48.64
CA ALA A 109 -21.39 -10.83 49.90
C ALA A 109 -21.87 -9.83 50.96
N VAL A 110 -22.65 -8.81 50.56
CA VAL A 110 -23.20 -7.76 51.44
C VAL A 110 -24.67 -8.06 51.83
N GLN A 111 -25.26 -9.16 51.35
CA GLN A 111 -26.55 -9.63 51.85
C GLN A 111 -26.41 -10.17 53.29
N PRO A 112 -27.22 -9.70 54.27
CA PRO A 112 -27.18 -10.16 55.65
C PRO A 112 -27.64 -11.61 55.84
#